data_AF-A0A2E5WF75-F1
#
_entry.id   AF-A0A2E5WF75-F1
#
_cell.length_a   1.000
_cell.length_b   1.000
_cell.length_c   1.000
_cell.angle_alpha   90.00
_cell.angle_beta   90.00
_cell.angle_gamma   90.00
#
_symmetry.space_group_name_H-M   'P 1'
#
loop_
_entity.id
_entity.type
_entity.pdbx_description
1 polymer ?
#
loop_
_entity_poly.entity_id
_entity_poly.type
_entity_poly.pdbx_seq_one_letter_code
_entity_poly.pdbx_strand_id
1 'polypeptide(L)' 'AKELAAGQRSGKNCKLCYNRGYQGTDQNNMLVLCPKCVDTDTVGKQWREYVRDTPALTEMYGDYFDEDEEDTEEADES' A
#
# COMPACT_ATOMS: atom_id res chain seq x y z
N ALA A 1 -2.12 -1.50 -7.84
CA ALA A 1 -0.92 -1.26 -7.01
C ALA A 1 0.11 -0.30 -7.61
N LYS A 2 0.76 -0.60 -8.75
CA LYS A 2 1.83 0.27 -9.32
C LYS A 2 1.36 1.68 -9.64
N GLU A 3 0.14 1.84 -10.16
CA GLU A 3 -0.45 3.14 -10.47
C GLU A 3 -0.80 3.94 -9.21
N LEU A 4 -1.26 3.26 -8.15
CA LEU A 4 -1.50 3.89 -6.84
C LEU A 4 -0.19 4.49 -6.29
N ALA A 5 0.89 3.71 -6.34
CA ALA A 5 2.22 4.15 -5.92
C ALA A 5 2.74 5.34 -6.73
N ALA A 6 2.47 5.38 -8.04
CA ALA A 6 2.86 6.50 -8.90
C ALA A 6 2.02 7.75 -8.63
N GLY A 7 0.72 7.60 -8.36
CA GLY A 7 -0.22 8.68 -8.10
C GLY A 7 0.02 9.40 -6.77
N GLN A 8 0.49 8.69 -5.74
CA GLN A 8 0.76 9.25 -4.41
C GLN A 8 2.20 9.75 -4.24
N ARG A 9 2.85 10.15 -5.33
CA ARG A 9 4.23 10.66 -5.27
C ARG A 9 4.28 12.12 -4.83
N SER A 10 5.08 12.42 -3.82
CA SER A 10 5.28 13.78 -3.29
C SER A 10 6.33 14.62 -4.04
N GLY A 11 6.77 14.21 -5.25
CA GLY A 11 7.78 14.99 -5.98
C GLY A 11 8.12 14.50 -7.38
N LYS A 12 8.77 15.38 -8.15
CA LYS A 12 9.07 15.16 -9.57
C LYS A 12 10.31 14.28 -9.82
N ASN A 13 11.27 14.26 -8.89
CA ASN A 13 12.56 13.57 -9.05
C ASN A 13 12.98 12.81 -7.79
N CYS A 14 12.79 11.49 -7.76
CA CYS A 14 13.29 10.60 -6.72
C CYS A 14 14.32 9.62 -7.28
N LYS A 15 15.56 9.70 -6.77
CA LYS A 15 16.66 8.81 -7.17
C LYS A 15 16.53 7.39 -6.61
N LEU A 16 15.76 7.21 -5.52
CA LEU A 16 15.61 5.91 -4.86
C LEU A 16 14.75 4.95 -5.69
N CYS A 17 13.62 5.43 -6.20
CA CYS A 17 12.71 4.65 -7.04
C CYS A 17 12.78 5.01 -8.53
N TYR A 18 13.69 5.91 -8.92
CA TYR A 18 13.79 6.44 -10.28
C TYR A 18 12.45 6.92 -10.84
N ASN A 19 11.72 7.70 -10.05
CA ASN A 19 10.40 8.23 -10.40
C ASN A 19 9.30 7.18 -10.62
N ARG A 20 9.47 5.95 -10.14
CA ARG A 20 8.42 4.91 -10.28
C ARG A 20 7.40 4.92 -9.14
N GLY A 21 7.78 5.45 -7.97
CA GLY A 21 6.99 5.34 -6.74
C GLY A 21 7.19 4.02 -5.97
N TYR A 22 7.91 3.06 -6.54
CA TYR A 22 8.22 1.77 -5.91
C TYR A 22 9.65 1.33 -6.27
N GLN A 23 10.24 0.47 -5.44
CA GLN A 23 11.60 -0.05 -5.62
C GLN A 23 11.63 -1.35 -6.40
N GLY A 24 10.59 -2.17 -6.28
CA GLY A 24 10.47 -3.47 -6.95
C GLY A 24 9.31 -4.28 -6.38
N THR A 25 9.38 -5.59 -6.52
CA THR A 25 8.55 -6.54 -5.79
C THR A 25 9.41 -7.36 -4.83
N ASP A 26 8.84 -7.81 -3.73
CA ASP A 26 9.49 -8.73 -2.80
C ASP A 26 9.33 -10.21 -3.23
N GLN A 27 9.75 -11.13 -2.36
CA GLN A 27 9.64 -12.58 -2.56
C GLN A 27 8.20 -13.09 -2.69
N ASN A 28 7.22 -12.34 -2.20
CA ASN A 28 5.80 -12.65 -2.27
C ASN A 28 5.13 -11.99 -3.49
N ASN A 29 5.92 -11.42 -4.41
CA ASN A 29 5.45 -10.58 -5.51
C ASN A 29 4.70 -9.31 -5.05
N MET A 30 4.89 -8.88 -3.80
CA MET A 30 4.27 -7.66 -3.26
C MET A 30 5.06 -6.43 -3.64
N LEU A 31 4.37 -5.34 -3.98
CA LEU A 31 5.00 -4.11 -4.44
C LEU A 31 5.67 -3.37 -3.28
N VAL A 32 6.99 -3.20 -3.34
CA VAL A 32 7.76 -2.45 -2.33
C VAL A 32 7.71 -0.96 -2.66
N LEU A 33 6.91 -0.19 -1.93
CA LEU A 33 6.75 1.25 -2.12
C LEU A 33 8.03 2.03 -1.80
N CYS A 34 8.18 3.21 -2.39
CA CYS A 34 9.31 4.08 -2.10
C CYS A 34 9.06 4.90 -0.83
N PRO A 35 9.79 4.66 0.27
CA PRO A 35 9.54 5.36 1.54
C PRO A 35 9.92 6.85 1.50
N LYS A 36 10.64 7.28 0.47
CA LYS A 36 11.15 8.65 0.35
C LYS A 36 10.19 9.61 -0.34
N CYS A 37 9.41 9.12 -1.29
CA CYS A 37 8.64 9.98 -2.18
C CYS A 37 7.23 9.52 -2.43
N VAL A 38 6.74 8.52 -1.70
CA VAL A 38 5.37 8.03 -1.78
C VAL A 38 4.77 8.08 -0.38
N ASP A 39 3.54 8.57 -0.31
CA ASP A 39 2.71 8.42 0.87
C ASP A 39 2.26 6.94 0.97
N THR A 40 3.02 6.16 1.73
CA THR A 40 2.77 4.72 1.87
C THR A 40 1.46 4.42 2.58
N ASP A 41 1.02 5.31 3.46
CA ASP A 41 -0.21 5.19 4.23
C ASP A 41 -1.43 5.32 3.32
N THR A 42 -1.43 6.38 2.48
CA THR A 42 -2.49 6.61 1.50
C THR A 42 -2.53 5.50 0.44
N VAL A 43 -1.37 5.01 -0.03
CA VAL A 43 -1.34 3.87 -0.98
C VAL A 43 -1.84 2.59 -0.34
N GLY A 44 -1.53 2.34 0.93
CA GLY A 44 -2.02 1.19 1.69
C GLY A 44 -3.55 1.17 1.78
N LYS A 45 -4.15 2.32 2.15
CA LYS A 45 -5.62 2.49 2.19
C LYS A 45 -6.26 2.25 0.84
N GLN A 46 -5.76 2.90 -0.22
CA GLN A 46 -6.26 2.70 -1.58
C GLN A 46 -6.11 1.26 -2.08
N TRP A 47 -5.04 0.58 -1.65
CA TRP A 47 -4.84 -0.81 -2.00
C TRP A 47 -5.84 -1.73 -1.29
N ARG A 48 -6.09 -1.53 0.01
CA ARG A 48 -7.10 -2.26 0.78
C ARG A 48 -8.48 -2.09 0.17
N GLU A 49 -8.88 -0.86 -0.15
CA GLU A 49 -10.14 -0.56 -0.84
C GLU A 49 -10.22 -1.30 -2.18
N TYR A 50 -9.18 -1.21 -3.00
CA TYR A 50 -9.13 -1.88 -4.30
C TYR A 50 -9.22 -3.42 -4.19
N VAL A 51 -8.60 -4.02 -3.19
CA VAL A 51 -8.69 -5.46 -2.92
C VAL A 51 -10.11 -5.84 -2.50
N ARG A 52 -10.76 -5.05 -1.65
CA ARG A 52 -12.15 -5.26 -1.22
C ARG A 52 -13.15 -5.15 -2.38
N ASP A 53 -12.94 -4.19 -3.28
CA ASP A 53 -13.79 -3.97 -4.45
C ASP A 53 -13.53 -4.96 -5.61
N THR A 54 -12.47 -5.77 -5.53
CA THR A 54 -12.08 -6.72 -6.57
C THR A 54 -12.19 -8.16 -6.07
N PRO A 55 -13.26 -8.92 -6.38
CA PRO A 55 -13.53 -10.24 -5.82
C PRO A 55 -12.36 -11.22 -5.91
N ALA A 56 -11.70 -11.28 -7.07
CA ALA A 56 -10.53 -12.16 -7.27
C ALA A 56 -9.34 -11.81 -6.35
N LEU A 57 -9.16 -10.52 -6.03
CA LEU A 57 -8.12 -10.10 -5.09
C LEU A 57 -8.57 -10.28 -3.64
N THR A 58 -9.85 -10.08 -3.35
CA THR A 58 -10.42 -10.39 -2.03
C THR A 58 -10.20 -11.86 -1.67
N GLU A 59 -10.41 -12.80 -2.61
CA GLU A 59 -10.14 -14.22 -2.37
C GLU A 59 -8.66 -14.55 -2.12
N MET A 60 -7.73 -13.72 -2.61
CA MET A 60 -6.29 -13.96 -2.48
C MET A 60 -5.63 -13.21 -1.32
N TYR A 61 -6.16 -12.03 -0.99
CA TYR A 61 -5.53 -11.06 -0.09
C TYR A 61 -6.49 -10.50 0.96
N GLY A 62 -7.77 -10.85 0.92
CA GLY A 62 -8.80 -10.33 1.84
C GLY A 62 -8.48 -10.63 3.30
N ASP A 63 -8.11 -11.88 3.61
CA ASP A 63 -7.72 -12.30 4.96
C ASP A 63 -6.56 -11.46 5.53
N TYR A 64 -5.65 -10.97 4.69
CA TYR A 64 -4.52 -10.12 5.10
C TYR A 64 -4.95 -8.75 5.64
N PHE A 65 -6.18 -8.32 5.34
CA PHE A 65 -6.73 -7.04 5.79
C PHE A 65 -7.88 -7.19 6.78
N ASP A 66 -8.51 -8.37 6.85
CA ASP A 66 -9.56 -8.70 7.82
C ASP A 66 -8.98 -8.83 9.24
N GLU A 67 -7.75 -9.35 9.39
CA GLU A 67 -7.01 -9.40 10.67
C GLU A 67 -6.62 -8.01 11.22
N ASP A 68 -6.74 -6.95 10.41
CA ASP A 68 -6.33 -5.58 10.72
C ASP A 68 -7.53 -4.70 11.19
N GLU A 69 -8.76 -5.22 11.16
CA GLU A 69 -9.95 -4.51 11.67
C GLU A 69 -10.12 -4.58 13.20
N GLU A 70 -9.31 -5.39 13.91
CA GLU A 70 -9.29 -5.42 15.39
C GLU A 70 -8.29 -4.42 16.04
N ASP A 71 -7.46 -3.70 15.28
CA ASP A 71 -6.42 -2.78 15.82
C ASP A 71 -6.64 -1.32 15.40
N THR A 72 -7.87 -0.79 15.48
CA THR A 72 -8.08 0.66 15.28
C THR A 72 -9.05 1.32 16.29
N GLU A 73 -9.34 0.70 17.42
CA GLU A 73 -10.12 1.35 18.50
C GLU A 73 -9.49 1.37 19.90
N GLU A 74 -8.25 0.92 20.12
CA GLU A 74 -7.60 1.02 21.45
C GLU A 74 -6.17 1.58 21.39
N ALA A 75 -6.06 2.87 21.12
CA ALA A 75 -4.86 3.67 21.42
C ALA A 75 -5.24 5.06 21.97
N ASP A 76 -6.15 5.06 22.95
CA ASP A 76 -6.25 6.10 23.97
C ASP A 76 -6.71 5.39 25.26
N GLU A 77 -6.12 5.75 26.40
CA GLU A 77 -6.36 5.21 27.75
C GLU A 77 -5.51 3.99 28.22
N SER A 78 -4.27 4.27 28.66
CA SER A 78 -3.81 4.08 30.07
C SER A 78 -2.31 4.33 30.26
#